data_AF-A0A7N4NMM0-F1
#
_entry.id   AF-A0A7N4NMM0-F1
#
_cell.length_a   1.000
_cell.length_b   1.000
_cell.length_c   1.000
_cell.angle_alpha   90.00
_cell.angle_beta   90.00
_cell.angle_gamma   90.00
#
_symmetry.space_group_name_H-M   'P 1'
#
loop_
_entity.id
_entity.type
_entity.pdbx_description
1 polymer ?
#
loop_
_entity_poly.entity_id
_entity_poly.type
_entity_poly.pdbx_seq_one_letter_code
_entity_poly.pdbx_strand_id
1 'polypeptide(L)'
;MAGTILGVGIGVFILALLWVLVLLLCVLLCRVSGLARFSVIFVFLAALIITTVLLFFPRATDIPAPKVEMKIVDKFFIGRYVLLAFLSIFFLGSLFLLLIYHLLEPIYAKPLRSY
;
A
#
# COMPACT_ATOMS: atom_id res chain seq x y z
N MET A 1 -0.50 -20.44 -26.10
CA MET A 1 -1.84 -19.98 -26.55
C MET A 1 -2.90 -20.37 -25.51
N ALA A 2 -2.78 -19.88 -24.27
CA ALA A 2 -3.79 -20.06 -23.23
C ALA A 2 -4.20 -18.65 -22.81
N GLY A 3 -5.39 -18.20 -23.23
CA GLY A 3 -5.84 -16.82 -22.98
C GLY A 3 -6.69 -16.18 -24.07
N THR A 4 -7.07 -16.91 -25.11
CA THR A 4 -8.05 -16.48 -26.11
C THR A 4 -9.39 -17.16 -25.84
N ILE A 5 -10.46 -16.37 -25.80
CA ILE A 5 -11.85 -16.85 -25.71
C ILE A 5 -12.46 -16.60 -27.09
N LEU A 6 -12.91 -17.66 -27.79
CA LEU A 6 -13.43 -17.58 -29.17
C LEU A 6 -12.47 -16.92 -30.18
N GLY A 7 -11.16 -17.10 -30.02
CA GLY A 7 -10.15 -16.47 -30.88
C GLY A 7 -9.90 -14.98 -30.60
N VAL A 8 -10.61 -14.40 -29.63
CA VAL A 8 -10.45 -13.01 -29.20
C VAL A 8 -9.63 -12.97 -27.89
N GLY A 9 -8.72 -12.00 -27.76
CA GLY A 9 -7.93 -11.83 -26.54
C GLY A 9 -8.80 -11.50 -25.32
N ILE A 10 -8.47 -12.06 -24.16
CA ILE A 10 -9.26 -11.93 -22.92
C ILE A 10 -9.59 -10.47 -22.54
N GLY A 11 -8.68 -9.53 -22.79
CA GLY A 11 -8.91 -8.11 -22.50
C GLY A 11 -10.03 -7.48 -23.35
N VAL A 12 -10.16 -7.87 -24.62
CA VAL A 12 -11.23 -7.38 -25.50
C VAL A 12 -12.57 -7.98 -25.06
N PHE A 13 -12.58 -9.25 -24.65
CA PHE A 13 -13.77 -9.90 -24.10
C PHE A 13 -14.26 -9.21 -22.81
N ILE A 14 -13.35 -8.85 -21.91
CA ILE A 14 -13.66 -8.12 -20.67
C ILE A 14 -14.24 -6.74 -20.98
N LEU A 15 -13.63 -5.98 -21.90
CA LEU A 15 -14.13 -4.67 -22.31
C LEU A 15 -15.53 -4.77 -22.94
N ALA A 16 -15.76 -5.76 -23.80
CA ALA A 16 -17.06 -5.97 -24.43
C ALA A 16 -18.15 -6.26 -23.38
N LEU A 17 -17.89 -7.18 -22.45
CA LEU A 17 -18.83 -7.53 -21.39
C LEU A 17 -19.14 -6.31 -20.49
N LEU A 18 -18.10 -5.56 -20.11
CA LEU A 18 -18.24 -4.33 -19.32
C LEU A 18 -19.18 -3.33 -20.00
N TRP A 19 -18.97 -3.06 -21.30
CA TRP A 19 -19.82 -2.10 -22.03
C TRP A 19 -21.26 -2.58 -22.19
N VAL A 20 -21.48 -3.87 -22.44
CA VAL A 20 -22.85 -4.43 -22.50
C VAL A 20 -23.58 -4.22 -21.18
N LEU A 21 -22.92 -4.50 -20.05
CA LEU A 21 -23.51 -4.33 -18.72
C LEU A 21 -23.80 -2.85 -18.42
N VAL A 22 -22.84 -1.97 -18.71
CA VAL A 22 -22.99 -0.51 -18.55
C VAL A 22 -24.16 0.02 -19.36
N LEU A 23 -24.26 -0.34 -20.64
CA LEU A 23 -25.35 0.11 -21.51
C LEU A 23 -26.71 -0.41 -21.01
N LEU A 24 -26.77 -1.66 -20.54
CA LEU A 24 -27.96 -2.24 -19.94
C LEU A 24 -28.39 -1.45 -18.69
N LEU A 25 -27.45 -1.16 -17.80
CA LEU A 25 -27.71 -0.30 -16.62
C LEU A 25 -28.17 1.10 -17.02
N CYS A 26 -27.58 1.71 -18.05
CA CYS A 26 -28.01 3.00 -18.57
C CYS A 26 -29.46 2.96 -19.05
N VAL A 27 -29.85 1.92 -19.81
CA VAL A 27 -31.25 1.75 -20.27
C VAL A 27 -32.20 1.58 -19.09
N LEU A 28 -31.82 0.82 -18.06
CA LEU A 28 -32.65 0.66 -16.85
C LEU A 28 -32.80 1.98 -16.08
N LEU A 29 -31.73 2.75 -15.92
CA LEU A 29 -31.74 4.04 -15.23
C LEU A 29 -32.51 5.12 -16.00
N CYS A 30 -32.49 5.09 -17.34
CA CYS A 30 -33.33 5.95 -18.18
C CYS A 30 -34.83 5.72 -17.96
N ARG A 31 -35.24 4.51 -17.54
CA ARG A 31 -36.65 4.19 -17.27
C ARG A 31 -37.16 4.79 -15.95
N VAL A 32 -36.28 5.09 -15.00
CA VAL A 32 -36.66 5.68 -13.71
C VAL A 32 -37.00 7.16 -13.91
N SER A 33 -38.05 7.70 -13.28
CA SER A 33 -38.39 9.13 -13.32
C SER A 33 -37.70 9.92 -12.20
N GLY A 34 -37.17 11.12 -12.51
CA GLY A 34 -36.56 12.03 -11.52
C GLY A 34 -35.06 12.22 -11.68
N LEU A 35 -34.40 12.77 -10.65
CA LEU A 35 -32.95 13.07 -10.66
C LEU A 35 -32.07 11.85 -10.95
N ALA A 36 -32.56 10.63 -10.68
CA ALA A 36 -31.86 9.39 -10.96
C ALA A 36 -31.55 9.18 -12.46
N ARG A 37 -32.28 9.83 -13.38
CA ARG A 37 -31.97 9.80 -14.82
C ARG A 37 -30.61 10.41 -15.14
N PHE A 38 -30.18 11.43 -14.39
CA PHE A 38 -28.86 12.04 -14.59
C PHE A 38 -27.71 11.14 -14.12
N SER A 39 -28.01 10.10 -13.32
CA SER A 39 -27.04 9.08 -12.92
C SER A 39 -26.44 8.33 -14.12
N VAL A 40 -27.16 8.25 -15.24
CA VAL A 40 -26.68 7.65 -16.50
C VAL A 40 -25.38 8.29 -16.98
N ILE A 41 -25.25 9.61 -16.84
CA ILE A 41 -24.05 10.35 -17.24
C ILE A 41 -22.85 9.91 -16.38
N PHE A 42 -23.06 9.77 -15.07
CA PHE A 42 -22.01 9.31 -14.15
C PHE A 42 -21.59 7.86 -14.42
N VAL A 43 -22.55 6.97 -14.69
CA VAL A 43 -22.28 5.57 -15.03
C VAL A 43 -21.49 5.45 -16.34
N PHE A 44 -21.84 6.25 -17.35
CA PHE A 44 -21.12 6.29 -18.63
C PHE A 44 -19.70 6.85 -18.49
N LEU A 45 -19.53 7.95 -17.74
CA LEU A 45 -18.21 8.53 -17.47
C LEU A 45 -17.32 7.58 -16.68
N ALA A 46 -17.86 6.87 -15.69
CA ALA A 46 -17.12 5.86 -14.94
C ALA A 46 -16.64 4.72 -15.85
N ALA A 47 -17.48 4.24 -16.77
CA ALA A 47 -17.09 3.22 -17.74
C ALA A 47 -15.96 3.70 -18.65
N LEU A 48 -16.04 4.95 -19.14
CA LEU A 48 -14.95 5.55 -19.93
C LEU A 48 -13.64 5.62 -19.13
N ILE A 49 -13.67 6.08 -17.88
CA ILE A 49 -12.47 6.14 -17.03
C ILE A 49 -11.87 4.74 -16.82
N ILE A 50 -12.70 3.73 -16.57
CA ILE A 50 -12.22 2.34 -16.43
C ILE A 50 -11.57 1.87 -17.73
N THR A 51 -12.16 2.17 -18.88
CA THR A 51 -11.58 1.77 -20.17
C THR A 51 -10.27 2.49 -20.48
N THR A 52 -10.14 3.79 -20.17
CA THR A 52 -8.88 4.51 -20.35
C THR A 52 -7.82 3.95 -19.43
N VAL A 53 -8.13 3.70 -18.16
CA VAL A 53 -7.20 3.07 -17.21
C VAL A 53 -6.74 1.70 -17.70
N LEU A 54 -7.66 0.86 -18.19
CA LEU A 54 -7.30 -0.47 -18.73
C LEU A 54 -6.47 -0.40 -20.01
N LEU A 55 -6.66 0.62 -20.84
CA LEU A 55 -5.88 0.83 -22.06
C LEU A 55 -4.49 1.42 -21.78
N PHE A 56 -4.40 2.34 -20.82
CA PHE A 56 -3.13 2.92 -20.37
C PHE A 56 -2.38 2.01 -19.41
N PHE A 57 -3.02 0.97 -18.87
CA PHE A 57 -2.34 -0.02 -18.05
C PHE A 57 -1.21 -0.62 -18.88
N PRO A 58 0.04 -0.55 -18.42
CA PRO A 58 1.18 -1.00 -19.19
C PRO A 58 1.00 -2.49 -19.49
N ARG A 59 0.65 -2.77 -20.74
CA ARG A 59 0.56 -4.14 -21.25
C ARG A 59 1.96 -4.73 -21.11
N ALA A 60 2.05 -5.97 -20.62
CA ALA A 60 3.32 -6.65 -20.35
C ALA A 60 4.32 -6.31 -21.45
N THR A 61 5.41 -5.64 -21.05
CA THR A 61 6.43 -5.19 -21.99
C THR A 61 6.97 -6.41 -22.72
N ASP A 62 6.88 -6.42 -24.06
CA ASP A 62 7.57 -7.39 -24.93
C ASP A 62 9.10 -7.27 -24.85
N ILE A 63 9.58 -6.33 -24.03
CA ILE A 63 10.98 -6.18 -23.67
C ILE A 63 11.34 -7.42 -22.82
N PRO A 64 12.23 -8.30 -23.30
CA PRO A 64 12.70 -9.40 -22.49
C PRO A 64 13.28 -8.78 -21.22
N ALA A 65 12.72 -9.16 -20.06
CA ALA A 65 13.22 -8.69 -18.78
C ALA A 65 14.74 -8.87 -18.79
N PRO A 66 15.53 -7.81 -18.58
CA PRO A 66 16.96 -7.98 -18.48
C PRO A 66 17.18 -9.06 -17.44
N LYS A 67 18.09 -10.01 -17.73
CA LYS A 67 18.59 -10.98 -16.75
C LYS A 67 19.37 -10.17 -15.70
N VAL A 68 18.65 -9.41 -14.88
CA VAL A 68 19.16 -8.82 -13.67
C VAL A 68 19.43 -10.04 -12.82
N GLU A 69 20.72 -10.39 -12.71
CA GLU A 69 21.17 -11.35 -11.71
C GLU A 69 20.45 -10.98 -10.42
N MET A 70 19.60 -11.88 -9.92
CA MET A 70 18.80 -11.61 -8.74
C MET A 70 19.77 -11.45 -7.57
N LYS A 71 20.25 -10.23 -7.36
CA LYS A 71 21.05 -9.89 -6.21
C LYS A 71 20.11 -9.99 -5.02
N ILE A 72 20.31 -11.03 -4.22
CA ILE A 72 19.56 -11.22 -2.98
C ILE A 72 19.98 -10.07 -2.05
N VAL A 73 19.16 -9.02 -2.03
CA VAL A 73 19.31 -7.89 -1.12
C VAL A 73 18.24 -8.00 -0.05
N ASP A 74 18.65 -7.78 1.19
CA ASP A 74 17.71 -7.70 2.31
C ASP A 74 16.84 -6.45 2.17
N LYS A 75 15.57 -6.65 1.84
CA LYS A 75 14.59 -5.56 1.68
C LYS A 75 14.32 -4.80 2.99
N PHE A 76 14.61 -5.42 4.13
CA PHE A 76 14.36 -4.84 5.46
C PHE A 76 15.62 -4.27 6.12
N PHE A 77 16.72 -4.15 5.38
CA PHE A 77 17.99 -3.62 5.90
C PHE A 77 17.76 -2.30 6.64
N ILE A 78 17.14 -1.32 5.99
CA ILE A 78 16.90 0.01 6.59
C ILE A 78 16.02 -0.06 7.84
N GLY A 79 14.97 -0.89 7.82
CA GLY A 79 14.05 -1.05 8.95
C GLY A 79 14.75 -1.64 10.17
N ARG A 80 15.68 -2.58 9.98
CA ARG A 80 16.47 -3.17 11.07
C ARG A 80 17.39 -2.14 11.72
N TYR A 81 18.05 -1.27 10.94
CA TYR A 81 18.90 -0.22 11.52
C TYR A 81 18.11 0.86 12.24
N VAL A 82 16.94 1.25 11.72
CA VAL A 82 16.05 2.19 12.41
C VAL A 82 15.60 1.59 13.74
N LEU A 83 15.14 0.34 13.75
CA LEU A 83 14.74 -0.35 14.98
C LEU A 83 15.90 -0.44 15.97
N LEU A 84 17.09 -0.80 15.51
CA LEU A 84 18.30 -0.91 16.33
C LEU A 84 18.71 0.45 16.92
N ALA A 85 18.58 1.53 16.17
CA ALA A 85 18.85 2.88 16.65
C ALA A 85 17.86 3.30 17.75
N PHE A 86 16.56 3.02 17.59
CA PHE A 86 15.59 3.28 18.66
C PHE A 86 15.90 2.47 19.91
N LEU A 87 16.10 1.16 19.77
CA LEU A 87 16.43 0.27 20.88
C LEU A 87 17.69 0.71 21.62
N SER A 88 18.74 1.15 20.92
CA SER A 88 19.98 1.58 21.55
C SER A 88 19.81 2.88 22.35
N ILE A 89 19.02 3.84 21.87
CA ILE A 89 18.72 5.08 22.59
C ILE A 89 17.96 4.77 23.89
N PHE A 90 16.89 3.97 23.81
CA PHE A 90 16.13 3.59 25.00
C PHE A 90 16.97 2.79 26.00
N PHE A 91 17.79 1.86 25.50
CA PHE A 91 18.71 1.10 26.33
C PHE A 91 19.72 2.00 27.06
N LEU A 92 20.39 2.90 26.34
CA LEU A 92 21.35 3.84 26.92
C LEU A 92 20.69 4.79 27.93
N GLY A 93 19.51 5.32 27.59
CA GLY A 93 18.75 6.18 28.50
C GLY A 93 18.37 5.44 29.79
N SER A 94 17.86 4.21 29.69
CA SER A 94 17.52 3.39 30.85
C SER A 94 18.75 3.04 31.69
N LEU A 95 19.88 2.71 31.05
CA LEU A 95 21.13 2.40 31.74
C LEU A 95 21.64 3.60 32.53
N PHE A 96 21.58 4.79 31.93
CA PHE A 96 22.00 6.02 32.59
C PHE A 96 21.10 6.38 33.79
N LEU A 97 19.79 6.22 33.66
CA LEU A 97 18.86 6.41 34.77
C LEU A 97 19.13 5.43 35.91
N LEU A 98 19.34 4.14 35.60
CA LEU A 98 19.69 3.13 36.60
C LEU A 98 20.99 3.51 37.33
N LEU A 99 22.00 3.96 36.59
CA LEU A 99 23.28 4.38 37.17
C LEU A 99 23.08 5.49 38.21
N ILE A 100 22.37 6.56 37.86
CA ILE A 100 22.16 7.70 38.76
C ILE A 100 21.30 7.31 39.96
N TYR A 101 20.16 6.66 39.71
CA TYR A 101 19.11 6.50 40.73
C TYR A 101 19.23 5.23 41.58
N HIS A 102 20.05 4.25 41.19
CA HIS A 102 20.14 3.00 41.95
C HIS A 102 21.57 2.60 42.30
N LEU A 103 22.56 3.00 41.51
CA LEU A 103 23.96 2.66 41.79
C LEU A 103 24.72 3.80 42.48
N LEU A 104 24.43 5.06 42.11
CA LEU A 104 25.11 6.25 42.64
C LEU A 104 24.34 6.95 43.76
N GLU A 105 23.32 6.32 44.36
CA GLU A 105 22.64 6.88 45.51
C GLU A 105 23.65 7.18 46.64
N PRO A 106 23.81 8.44 47.06
CA PRO A 106 24.81 8.80 48.05
C PRO A 106 24.39 8.26 49.41
N ILE A 107 25.17 7.31 49.94
CA ILE A 107 25.01 6.81 51.31
C ILE A 107 25.63 7.84 52.25
N TYR A 108 24.81 8.72 52.81
CA TYR A 108 25.27 9.69 53.79
C TYR A 108 25.68 9.02 55.10
N ALA A 109 26.88 9.32 55.58
CA ALA A 109 27.34 8.84 56.88
C ALA A 109 26.52 9.46 58.01
N LYS A 110 26.27 8.67 59.07
CA LYS A 110 25.56 9.13 60.26
C LYS A 110 26.38 10.23 60.96
N PRO A 111 25.80 11.38 61.34
CA PRO A 111 26.54 12.48 61.94
C PRO A 111 27.13 12.06 63.30
N LEU A 112 28.41 12.38 63.52
CA LEU A 112 29.08 12.16 64.81
C LEU A 112 28.54 13.16 65.83
N ARG A 113 28.13 12.64 67.00
CA ARG A 113 27.61 13.44 68.10
C ARG A 113 28.72 14.32 68.64
N SER A 114 28.64 15.64 68.40
CA SER A 114 29.43 16.62 69.12
C SER A 114 28.95 16.66 70.57
N TYR A 115 29.90 16.58 71.51
CA TYR A 115 29.66 16.67 72.95
C TYR A 115 29.07 18.03 73.35
#